data_AF-A0A928STM2-F1
#
_entry.id   AF-A0A928STM2-F1
#
_cell.length_a   1.000
_cell.length_b   1.000
_cell.length_c   1.000
_cell.angle_alpha   90.00
_cell.angle_beta   90.00
_cell.angle_gamma   90.00
#
_symmetry.space_group_name_H-M   'P 1'
#
loop_
_entity.id
_entity.type
_entity.pdbx_description
1 polymer ?
#
loop_
_entity_poly.entity_id
_entity_poly.type
_entity_poly.pdbx_seq_one_letter_code
_entity_poly.pdbx_strand_id
1 'polypeptide(L)' 'MKLSDVMSSMGLAAYAEISLVIFFAVFVAVVFHVYRRDLGAHWERAGRMPLDDENPQEPRDLKENG' A
#
# COMPACT_ATOMS: atom_id res chain seq x y z
N MET A 1 -28.59 -22.12 27.80
CA MET A 1 -28.55 -21.23 26.61
C MET A 1 -29.74 -21.58 25.74
N LYS A 2 -30.73 -20.68 25.64
CA LYS A 2 -31.97 -20.94 24.90
C LYS A 2 -31.69 -20.78 23.41
N LEU A 3 -32.30 -21.63 22.57
CA LEU A 3 -32.21 -21.60 21.10
C LEU A 3 -32.48 -20.21 20.49
N SER A 4 -33.27 -19.39 21.18
CA SER A 4 -33.55 -17.99 20.84
C SER A 4 -32.32 -17.08 20.87
N ASP A 5 -31.35 -17.35 21.73
CA ASP A 5 -30.12 -16.56 21.88
C ASP A 5 -29.16 -16.83 20.71
N VAL A 6 -29.09 -18.09 20.26
CA VAL A 6 -28.38 -18.49 19.04
C VAL A 6 -29.05 -17.85 17.81
N MET A 7 -30.37 -17.89 17.70
CA MET A 7 -31.08 -17.23 16.58
C MET A 7 -30.97 -15.70 16.58
N SER A 8 -30.93 -15.05 17.75
CA SER A 8 -30.69 -13.60 17.85
C SER A 8 -29.26 -13.25 17.41
N SER A 9 -28.28 -14.07 17.80
CA SER A 9 -26.90 -13.92 17.35
C SER A 9 -26.72 -14.16 15.84
N MET A 10 -27.51 -15.07 15.23
CA MET A 10 -27.48 -15.33 13.79
C MET A 10 -27.91 -14.13 12.96
N GLY A 11 -28.90 -13.34 13.42
CA GLY A 11 -29.31 -12.11 12.74
C GLY A 11 -28.20 -11.06 12.74
N LEU A 12 -27.62 -10.79 13.92
CA LEU A 12 -26.52 -9.83 14.08
C LEU A 12 -25.26 -10.23 13.31
N ALA A 13 -24.91 -11.52 13.33
CA ALA A 13 -23.77 -12.05 12.60
C ALA A 13 -23.94 -11.89 11.08
N ALA A 14 -25.13 -12.15 10.54
CA ALA A 14 -25.40 -12.00 9.12
C ALA A 14 -25.26 -10.54 8.65
N TYR A 15 -25.78 -9.57 9.42
CA TYR A 15 -25.61 -8.16 9.08
C TYR A 15 -24.15 -7.71 9.14
N ALA A 16 -23.39 -8.19 10.13
CA ALA A 16 -21.96 -7.91 10.24
C ALA A 16 -21.18 -8.49 9.05
N GLU A 17 -21.48 -9.73 8.66
CA GLU A 17 -20.85 -10.41 7.53
C GLU A 17 -21.13 -9.71 6.20
N ILE A 18 -22.40 -9.35 5.93
CA ILE A 18 -22.79 -8.61 4.72
C ILE A 18 -22.07 -7.25 4.67
N SER A 19 -22.03 -6.53 5.80
CA SER A 19 -21.36 -5.23 5.89
C SER A 19 -19.86 -5.35 5.63
N LEU A 20 -19.23 -6.39 6.19
CA LEU A 20 -17.81 -6.69 5.98
C LEU A 20 -17.51 -6.93 4.49
N VAL A 21 -18.33 -7.75 3.83
CA VAL A 21 -18.16 -8.07 2.40
C VAL A 21 -18.31 -6.82 1.54
N ILE A 22 -19.30 -5.96 1.83
CA ILE A 22 -19.49 -4.69 1.11
C ILE A 22 -18.29 -3.77 1.32
N PHE A 23 -17.83 -3.59 2.56
CA PHE A 23 -16.66 -2.77 2.86
C PHE A 23 -15.40 -3.30 2.16
N PHE A 24 -15.19 -4.61 2.20
CA PHE A 24 -14.07 -5.26 1.55
C PHE A 24 -14.11 -5.07 0.03
N ALA A 25 -15.29 -5.23 -0.59
CA ALA A 25 -15.46 -5.02 -2.03
C ALA A 25 -15.16 -3.56 -2.42
N VAL A 26 -15.63 -2.58 -1.66
CA VAL A 26 -15.34 -1.16 -1.89
C VAL A 26 -13.84 -0.88 -1.72
N PHE A 27 -13.22 -1.42 -0.67
CA PHE A 27 -11.78 -1.29 -0.45
C PHE A 27 -10.98 -1.83 -1.63
N VAL A 28 -11.26 -3.06 -2.07
CA VAL A 28 -10.59 -3.67 -3.22
C VAL A 28 -10.80 -2.84 -4.49
N ALA A 29 -12.02 -2.32 -4.71
CA ALA A 29 -12.32 -1.47 -5.85
C ALA A 29 -11.50 -0.16 -5.82
N VAL A 30 -11.37 0.48 -4.67
CA VAL A 30 -10.54 1.68 -4.50
C VAL A 30 -9.06 1.38 -4.72
N VAL A 31 -8.53 0.31 -4.11
CA VAL A 31 -7.15 -0.12 -4.31
C VAL A 31 -6.90 -0.35 -5.80
N PHE A 32 -7.75 -1.12 -6.47
CA PHE A 32 -7.61 -1.37 -7.90
C PHE A 32 -7.71 -0.09 -8.73
N HIS A 33 -8.61 0.82 -8.37
CA HIS A 33 -8.73 2.13 -9.02
C HIS A 33 -7.44 2.94 -8.90
N VAL A 34 -6.86 3.03 -7.69
CA VAL A 34 -5.62 3.77 -7.42
C VAL A 34 -4.45 3.15 -8.15
N TYR A 35 -4.27 1.83 -8.05
CA TYR A 35 -3.16 1.13 -8.71
C TYR A 35 -3.21 1.23 -10.24
N ARG A 36 -4.41 1.22 -10.84
CA ARG A 36 -4.56 1.36 -12.29
C ARG A 36 -4.28 2.76 -12.80
N ARG A 37 -4.46 3.80 -11.98
CA ARG A 37 -4.48 5.17 -12.49
C ARG A 37 -3.10 5.80 -12.62
N ASP A 38 -2.08 5.34 -11.88
CA ASP A 38 -0.90 6.20 -11.68
C ASP A 38 0.48 5.52 -11.75
N LEU A 39 0.62 4.20 -11.58
CA LEU A 39 1.97 3.64 -11.34
C LEU A 39 2.82 3.33 -12.58
N GLY A 40 2.26 3.19 -13.78
CA GLY A 40 3.07 2.87 -14.96
C GLY A 40 3.94 4.05 -15.43
N ALA A 41 3.30 5.19 -15.72
CA ALA A 41 3.97 6.30 -16.38
C ALA A 41 4.80 7.19 -15.43
N HIS A 42 4.42 7.28 -14.15
CA HIS A 42 5.15 8.10 -13.18
C HIS A 42 6.46 7.42 -12.74
N TRP A 43 6.45 6.11 -12.50
CA TRP A 43 7.62 5.36 -12.06
C TRP A 43 8.63 5.15 -13.18
N GLU A 44 8.16 4.95 -14.42
CA GLU A 44 9.01 4.95 -15.62
C GLU A 44 9.73 6.30 -15.81
N ARG A 45 9.11 7.41 -15.43
CA ARG A 45 9.74 8.74 -15.50
C ARG A 45 10.69 8.99 -14.32
N ALA A 46 10.34 8.54 -13.11
CA ALA A 46 11.21 8.65 -11.93
C ALA A 46 12.45 7.75 -12.01
N GLY A 47 12.34 6.53 -12.55
CA GLY A 47 13.47 5.63 -12.78
C GLY A 47 14.42 6.06 -13.90
N ARG A 48 14.05 7.08 -14.68
CA ARG A 48 14.91 7.73 -15.67
C ARG A 48 15.52 9.03 -15.18
N MET A 49 15.29 9.43 -13.92
CA MET A 49 16.05 10.53 -13.35
C MET A 49 17.53 10.12 -13.29
N PRO A 50 18.44 10.99 -13.77
CA PRO A 50 19.86 10.81 -13.49
C PRO A 50 20.00 10.61 -11.99
N LEU A 51 20.62 9.51 -11.59
CA LEU A 51 21.10 9.39 -10.21
C LEU A 51 22.05 10.58 -10.03
N ASP A 52 21.83 11.43 -9.04
CA ASP A 52 22.78 12.48 -8.63
C ASP A 52 24.11 11.88 -8.10
N ASP A 53 24.54 10.73 -8.65
CA ASP A 53 25.82 10.06 -8.47
C ASP A 53 26.95 10.80 -9.23
N GLU A 54 26.68 11.96 -9.83
CA GLU A 54 27.70 12.90 -10.33
C GLU A 54 28.41 13.67 -9.21
N ASN A 55 28.43 13.14 -7.98
CA ASN A 55 29.49 13.47 -7.05
C ASN A 55 30.30 12.19 -6.75
N PRO A 56 31.25 11.82 -7.63
CA PRO A 56 32.30 10.91 -7.26
C PRO A 56 32.93 11.51 -6.01
N GLN A 57 32.77 10.86 -4.86
CA GLN A 57 33.54 11.22 -3.67
C GLN A 57 35.01 11.07 -4.08
N GLU A 58 35.67 12.18 -4.41
CA GLU A 58 37.10 12.18 -4.69
C GLU A 58 37.78 11.53 -3.48
N PRO A 59 38.59 10.47 -3.69
CA PRO A 59 39.35 9.87 -2.61
C PRO A 59 40.13 11.00 -1.95
N ARG A 60 39.83 11.28 -0.67
CA ARG A 60 40.53 12.30 0.10
C ARG A 60 41.99 11.87 0.20
N ASP A 61 42.81 12.34 -0.73
CA ASP A 61 44.25 12.17 -0.71
C ASP A 61 44.75 12.71 0.63
N LEU A 62 45.10 11.78 1.51
CA LEU A 62 45.89 12.06 2.69
C LEU A 62 47.29 12.46 2.22
N LYS A 63 47.44 13.69 1.72
CA LYS A 63 48.72 14.39 1.82
C LYS A 63 48.83 14.91 3.24
N GLU A 64 49.09 13.96 4.13
CA GLU A 64 49.68 14.26 5.44
C GLU A 64 51.11 14.74 5.17
N ASN A 65 51.31 16.04 5.38
CA ASN A 65 52.58 16.72 5.28
C ASN A 65 53.64 16.06 6.19
N GLY A 66 54.88 15.99 5.70
CA GLY A 66 56.07 15.64 6.47
C GLY A 66 57.32 15.63 5.62
#